data_AF-A0A7X5ECF6-F1
#
_entry.id   AF-A0A7X5ECF6-F1
#
_cell.length_a   1.000
_cell.length_b   1.000
_cell.length_c   1.000
_cell.angle_alpha   90.00
_cell.angle_beta   90.00
_cell.angle_gamma   90.00
#
_symmetry.space_group_name_H-M   'P 1'
#
loop_
_entity.id
_entity.type
_entity.pdbx_description
1 polymer ?
#
loop_
_entity_poly.entity_id
_entity_poly.type
_entity_poly.pdbx_seq_one_letter_code
_entity_poly.pdbx_strand_id
1 'polypeptide(L)' 'MSNENANLTKVIVPCRFSYLHCWEPNAVGEGEAKYSVSAIIPKSDTETIEKIKRAI' A
#
# COMPACT_ATOMS: atom_id res chain seq x y z
N MET A 1 20.92 -20.82 6.55
CA MET A 1 19.64 -20.59 7.25
C MET A 1 18.61 -20.34 6.17
N SER A 2 17.82 -21.36 5.85
CA SER A 2 16.97 -21.39 4.66
C SER A 2 15.75 -20.49 4.82
N ASN A 3 15.80 -19.37 4.10
CA ASN A 3 14.75 -18.83 3.23
C ASN A 3 13.34 -18.89 3.80
N GLU A 4 12.97 -17.90 4.63
CA GLU A 4 11.59 -17.46 4.62
C GLU A 4 11.28 -17.05 3.18
N ASN A 5 10.23 -17.60 2.57
CA ASN A 5 9.75 -17.14 1.27
C ASN A 5 9.47 -15.63 1.38
N ALA A 6 10.46 -14.80 1.09
CA ALA A 6 10.31 -13.36 1.03
C ALA A 6 9.25 -13.14 -0.05
N ASN A 7 8.04 -12.76 0.38
CA ASN A 7 6.97 -12.46 -0.54
C ASN A 7 7.41 -11.22 -1.32
N LEU A 8 7.97 -11.45 -2.51
CA LEU A 8 8.67 -10.44 -3.30
C LEU A 8 7.76 -9.26 -3.68
N THR A 9 6.45 -9.45 -3.63
CA THR A 9 5.44 -8.44 -3.98
C THR A 9 4.83 -7.74 -2.76
N LYS A 10 5.17 -8.15 -1.53
CA LYS A 10 4.70 -7.50 -0.30
C LYS A 10 5.64 -6.38 0.14
N VAL A 11 5.09 -5.18 0.35
CA VAL A 11 5.83 -4.01 0.85
C VAL A 11 5.13 -3.41 2.07
N ILE A 12 5.91 -3.05 3.09
CA ILE A 12 5.44 -2.25 4.23
C ILE A 12 5.77 -0.78 3.93
N VAL A 13 4.76 0.09 3.93
CA VAL A 13 4.87 1.46 3.43
C VAL A 13 4.59 2.46 4.56
N PRO A 14 5.61 3.13 5.11
CA PRO A 14 5.41 4.32 5.94
C PRO A 14 4.81 5.43 5.09
N CYS A 15 3.56 5.81 5.37
CA CYS A 15 2.85 6.79 4.55
C CYS A 15 1.86 7.61 5.37
N ARG A 16 1.40 8.72 4.78
CA ARG A 16 0.23 9.44 5.27
C ARG A 16 -1.01 8.91 4.56
N PHE A 17 -2.05 8.57 5.32
CA PHE A 17 -3.33 8.17 4.76
C PHE A 17 -4.16 9.38 4.31
N SER A 18 -4.84 9.22 3.17
CA SER A 18 -5.88 10.10 2.66
C SER A 18 -7.07 9.25 2.22
N TYR A 19 -8.30 9.74 2.40
CA TYR A 19 -9.53 8.98 2.10
C TYR A 19 -9.53 7.57 2.71
N LEU A 20 -9.32 7.49 4.04
CA LEU A 20 -9.22 6.22 4.76
C LEU A 20 -10.61 5.63 5.04
N HIS A 21 -10.89 4.49 4.42
CA HIS A 21 -12.09 3.69 4.64
C HIS A 21 -11.71 2.35 5.26
N CYS A 22 -11.29 2.36 6.53
CA CYS A 22 -10.87 1.15 7.27
C CYS A 22 -11.88 0.67 8.32
N TRP A 23 -12.77 1.55 8.78
CA TRP A 23 -13.81 1.21 9.76
C TRP A 23 -15.05 0.64 9.07
N GLU A 24 -15.37 1.17 7.89
CA GLU A 24 -16.49 0.76 7.05
C GLU A 24 -16.07 0.85 5.57
N PRO A 25 -16.55 -0.08 4.70
CA PRO A 25 -16.23 -0.05 3.28
C PRO A 25 -16.95 1.10 2.58
N ASN A 26 -16.35 1.62 1.50
CA ASN A 26 -16.93 2.69 0.70
C ASN A 26 -16.89 2.34 -0.80
N ALA A 27 -17.94 2.69 -1.53
CA ALA A 27 -17.99 2.59 -2.98
C ALA A 27 -17.42 3.87 -3.59
N VAL A 28 -16.25 3.76 -4.21
CA VAL A 28 -15.67 4.87 -4.98
C VAL A 28 -16.24 4.78 -6.40
N GLY A 29 -17.18 5.68 -6.74
CA GLY A 29 -17.88 5.67 -8.02
C GLY A 29 -19.05 4.67 -8.07
N GLU A 30 -19.26 4.02 -9.21
CA GLU A 30 -20.38 3.07 -9.43
C GLU A 30 -20.01 1.60 -9.10
N GLY A 31 -19.00 1.39 -8.23
CA GLY A 31 -18.51 0.06 -7.86
C GLY A 31 -19.07 -0.50 -6.56
N GLU A 32 -18.74 -1.76 -6.27
CA GLU A 32 -18.98 -2.39 -4.97
C GLU A 32 -18.17 -1.69 -3.86
N ALA A 33 -18.75 -1.57 -2.65
CA ALA A 33 -18.09 -0.97 -1.51
C ALA A 33 -16.88 -1.80 -1.05
N LYS A 34 -15.73 -1.15 -0.87
CA LYS A 34 -14.47 -1.79 -0.45
C LYS A 34 -13.77 -0.99 0.65
N TYR A 35 -12.99 -1.68 1.48
CA TYR A 35 -12.01 -1.03 2.32
C TYR A 35 -10.88 -0.49 1.45
N SER A 36 -10.55 0.78 1.62
CA SER A 36 -9.61 1.46 0.74
C SER A 36 -8.90 2.62 1.44
N VAL A 37 -7.76 3.01 0.87
CA VAL A 37 -6.98 4.16 1.32
C VAL A 37 -6.11 4.65 0.16
N SER A 38 -5.88 5.96 0.11
CA SER A 38 -4.79 6.54 -0.67
C SER A 38 -3.56 6.71 0.22
N ALA A 39 -2.54 5.89 0.00
CA ALA A 39 -1.25 5.95 0.71
C ALA A 39 -0.32 6.98 0.06
N ILE A 40 -0.09 8.11 0.73
CA ILE A 40 0.79 9.18 0.22
C ILE A 40 2.21 8.95 0.73
N ILE A 41 3.15 8.73 -0.20
CA ILE A 41 4.57 8.51 0.07
C ILE A 41 5.35 9.77 -0.31
N PRO A 42 6.13 10.37 0.62
CA PRO A 42 7.04 11.46 0.28
C PRO A 42 8.07 11.02 -0.77
N LYS A 43 8.34 11.83 -1.79
CA LYS A 43 9.34 11.51 -2.83
C LYS A 43 10.76 11.34 -2.28
N SER A 44 11.05 11.91 -1.11
CA SER A 44 12.32 11.76 -0.40
C SER A 44 12.51 10.37 0.21
N ASP A 45 11.44 9.59 0.41
CA ASP A 45 11.53 8.19 0.86
C ASP A 45 11.83 7.28 -0.34
N THR A 46 13.07 7.38 -0.81
CA THR A 46 13.56 6.59 -1.95
C THR A 46 13.62 5.11 -1.63
N GLU A 47 13.84 4.72 -0.37
CA GLU A 47 13.92 3.33 0.04
C GLU A 47 12.58 2.61 -0.17
N THR A 48 11.49 3.18 0.33
CA THR A 48 10.13 2.62 0.17
C THR A 48 9.72 2.61 -1.31
N ILE A 49 10.04 3.67 -2.07
CA ILE A 49 9.76 3.73 -3.51
C ILE A 49 10.48 2.63 -4.27
N GLU A 50 11.77 2.40 -3.99
CA GLU A 50 12.53 1.33 -4.65
C GLU A 50 12.06 -0.08 -4.25
N LYS A 51 11.59 -0.26 -3.00
CA LYS A 51 10.93 -1.51 -2.58
C LYS A 51 9.65 -1.76 -3.38
N ILE A 52 8.82 -0.74 -3.60
CA ILE A 52 7.61 -0.85 -4.43
C ILE A 52 7.96 -1.16 -5.88
N LYS A 53 8.95 -0.47 -6.47
CA LYS A 53 9.37 -0.72 -7.85
C LYS A 53 9.87 -2.14 -8.10
N ARG A 54 10.52 -2.76 -7.10
CA ARG A 54 10.95 -4.17 -7.20
C ARG A 54 9.80 -5.17 -7.03
N ALA A 55 8.69 -4.73 -6.45
CA ALA A 55 7.53 -5.57 -6.14
C ALA A 55 6.47 -5.59 -7.25
N ILE A 56 6.60 -4.73 -8.28
CA ILE A 56 5.71 -4.63 -9.45
C ILE A 56 6.39 -5.18 -10.71
#